data_AF-A0AAJ0HK32-F1
#
_entry.id   AF-A0AAJ0HK32-F1
#
_cell.length_a   1.000
_cell.length_b   1.000
_cell.length_c   1.000
_cell.angle_alpha   90.00
_cell.angle_beta   90.00
_cell.angle_gamma   90.00
#
_symmetry.space_group_name_H-M   'P 1'
#
loop_
_entity.id
_entity.type
_entity.pdbx_description
1 polymer ?
#
loop_
_entity_poly.entity_id
_entity_poly.type
_entity_poly.pdbx_seq_one_letter_code
_entity_poly.pdbx_strand_id
1 'polypeptide(L)'
;GKQTRYFACPLSKHDSTQHVTCSKLRLTRVGDVKQHLRRCHRLPIYCPTCGITFTNERTRDAHINHRTCRGPPGGAPIKPEGITEEQGEALARRVNRSHSEAEQWNSIWDILFPGSPRPSSPYAANKTEEAFDMIRNH
;
A
#
# COMPACT_ATOMS: atom_id res chain seq x y z
N GLY A 1 -24.12 2.11 -21.12
CA GLY A 1 -23.08 1.08 -20.96
C GLY A 1 -22.63 1.03 -19.51
N LYS A 2 -22.36 -0.15 -18.95
CA LYS A 2 -21.90 -0.29 -17.54
C LYS A 2 -20.55 0.43 -17.37
N GLN A 3 -20.47 1.38 -16.43
CA GLN A 3 -19.19 1.97 -16.04
C GLN A 3 -18.35 0.88 -15.35
N THR A 4 -17.17 0.60 -15.89
CA THR A 4 -16.22 -0.32 -15.25
C THR A 4 -15.63 0.36 -14.01
N ARG A 5 -15.89 -0.20 -12.82
CA ARG A 5 -15.27 0.24 -11.56
C ARG A 5 -13.91 -0.45 -11.38
N TYR A 6 -12.93 0.30 -10.90
CA TYR A 6 -11.58 -0.20 -10.61
C TYR A 6 -11.36 -0.23 -9.09
N PHE A 7 -10.69 -1.27 -8.59
CA PHE A 7 -10.22 -1.30 -7.21
C PHE A 7 -9.17 -0.22 -6.98
N ALA A 8 -9.20 0.39 -5.80
CA ALA A 8 -8.13 1.27 -5.35
C ALA A 8 -6.91 0.47 -4.92
N CYS A 9 -5.72 1.06 -5.05
CA CYS A 9 -4.57 0.65 -4.24
C CYS A 9 -4.88 0.97 -2.76
N PRO A 10 -4.79 0.00 -1.83
CA PRO A 10 -5.03 0.25 -0.42
C PRO A 10 -4.14 1.34 0.19
N LEU A 11 -2.86 1.42 -0.17
CA LEU A 11 -1.96 2.45 0.37
C LEU A 11 -2.37 3.85 -0.11
N SER A 12 -2.73 4.01 -1.39
CA SER A 12 -3.29 5.26 -1.91
C SER A 12 -4.64 5.63 -1.32
N LYS A 13 -5.41 4.62 -0.91
CA LYS A 13 -6.70 4.83 -0.25
C LYS A 13 -6.53 5.22 1.23
N HIS A 14 -5.44 4.79 1.87
CA HIS A 14 -5.09 5.13 3.25
C HIS A 14 -4.40 6.50 3.35
N ASP A 15 -3.45 6.79 2.46
CA ASP A 15 -2.80 8.09 2.31
C ASP A 15 -2.61 8.41 0.82
N SER A 16 -3.49 9.27 0.31
CA SER A 16 -3.47 9.66 -1.10
C SER A 16 -2.29 10.56 -1.46
N THR A 17 -1.69 11.25 -0.49
CA THR A 17 -0.59 12.20 -0.72
C THR A 17 0.74 11.48 -0.95
N GLN A 18 0.97 10.36 -0.29
CA GLN A 18 2.19 9.57 -0.44
C GLN A 18 2.15 8.66 -1.67
N HIS A 19 0.96 8.23 -2.10
CA HIS A 19 0.79 7.23 -3.16
C HIS A 19 -0.02 7.74 -4.36
N VAL A 20 0.15 9.03 -4.72
CA VAL A 20 -0.58 9.70 -5.81
C VAL A 20 -0.48 8.94 -7.13
N THR A 21 0.67 8.35 -7.45
CA THR A 21 0.86 7.57 -8.69
C THR A 21 -0.05 6.35 -8.78
N CYS A 22 -0.40 5.75 -7.64
CA CYS A 22 -1.24 4.56 -7.55
C CYS A 22 -2.73 4.86 -7.78
N SER A 23 -3.17 6.11 -7.55
CA SER A 23 -4.55 6.56 -7.80
C SER A 23 -4.98 6.43 -9.27
N LYS A 24 -4.02 6.40 -10.20
CA LYS A 24 -4.26 6.33 -11.65
C LYS A 24 -4.35 4.89 -12.17
N LEU A 25 -4.16 3.89 -11.31
CA LEU A 25 -4.15 2.49 -11.71
C LEU A 25 -5.55 1.96 -12.01
N ARG A 26 -5.63 1.07 -13.01
CA ARG A 26 -6.87 0.41 -13.44
C ARG A 26 -6.87 -1.05 -12.99
N LEU A 27 -6.99 -1.26 -11.69
CA LEU A 27 -6.97 -2.60 -11.07
C LEU A 27 -8.38 -3.23 -11.19
N THR A 28 -8.56 -4.18 -12.09
CA THR A 28 -9.89 -4.76 -12.37
C THR A 28 -10.24 -5.91 -11.43
N ARG A 29 -9.24 -6.66 -10.95
CA ARG A 29 -9.44 -7.81 -10.06
C ARG A 29 -8.63 -7.65 -8.79
N VAL A 30 -9.08 -8.30 -7.72
CA VAL A 30 -8.33 -8.40 -6.46
C VAL A 30 -6.93 -8.98 -6.66
N GLY A 31 -6.76 -9.90 -7.62
CA GLY A 31 -5.45 -10.43 -8.00
C GLY A 31 -4.50 -9.36 -8.57
N ASP A 32 -5.03 -8.39 -9.32
CA ASP A 32 -4.24 -7.28 -9.86
C ASP A 32 -3.80 -6.34 -8.73
N VAL A 33 -4.66 -6.12 -7.73
CA VAL A 33 -4.32 -5.37 -6.50
C VAL A 33 -3.14 -6.04 -5.77
N LYS A 34 -3.23 -7.35 -5.50
CA LYS A 34 -2.15 -8.11 -4.86
C LYS A 34 -0.84 -8.06 -5.64
N GLN A 35 -0.91 -8.19 -6.97
CA GLN A 35 0.27 -8.12 -7.82
C GLN A 35 0.93 -6.73 -7.75
N HIS A 36 0.14 -5.67 -7.80
CA HIS A 36 0.61 -4.30 -7.67
C HIS A 36 1.29 -4.07 -6.32
N LEU A 37 0.64 -4.44 -5.21
CA LEU A 37 1.18 -4.34 -3.86
C LEU A 37 2.54 -5.02 -3.73
N ARG A 38 2.65 -6.26 -4.24
CA ARG A 38 3.91 -7.02 -4.21
C ARG A 38 5.04 -6.37 -5.00
N ARG A 39 4.74 -5.61 -6.05
CA ARG A 39 5.76 -5.00 -6.93
C ARG A 39 6.16 -3.59 -6.50
N CYS A 40 5.23 -2.82 -5.95
CA CYS A 40 5.41 -1.38 -5.74
C CYS A 40 5.51 -0.99 -4.28
N HIS A 41 4.99 -1.79 -3.36
CA HIS A 41 4.84 -1.41 -1.95
C HIS A 41 5.56 -2.34 -0.99
N ARG A 42 6.47 -3.21 -1.47
CA ARG A 42 7.33 -3.98 -0.56
C ARG A 42 8.16 -3.04 0.30
N LEU A 43 8.27 -3.36 1.59
CA LEU A 43 9.18 -2.66 2.48
C LEU A 43 10.60 -2.74 1.91
N PRO A 44 11.28 -1.61 1.69
CA PRO A 44 12.63 -1.63 1.17
C PRO A 44 13.58 -2.28 2.18
N ILE A 45 14.72 -2.77 1.71
CA ILE A 45 15.81 -3.20 2.59
C ILE A 45 16.35 -1.95 3.25
N TYR A 46 16.36 -1.89 4.59
CA TYR A 46 16.78 -0.68 5.31
C TYR A 46 17.62 -0.99 6.54
N CYS A 47 18.40 -0.01 6.98
CA CYS A 47 19.13 -0.08 8.25
C CYS A 47 18.18 0.21 9.41
N PRO A 48 18.04 -0.70 10.40
CA PRO A 48 17.15 -0.49 11.54
C PRO A 48 17.62 0.63 12.48
N THR A 49 18.88 1.06 12.37
CA THR A 49 19.43 2.14 13.21
C THR A 49 19.09 3.51 12.64
N CYS A 50 19.33 3.73 11.36
CA CYS A 50 19.28 5.06 10.75
C CYS A 50 18.17 5.24 9.70
N GLY A 51 17.48 4.16 9.30
CA GLY A 51 16.39 4.22 8.33
C GLY A 51 16.81 4.27 6.86
N ILE A 52 18.12 4.37 6.55
CA ILE A 52 18.62 4.40 5.17
C ILE A 52 18.21 3.12 4.44
N THR A 53 17.72 3.27 3.20
CA THR A 53 17.30 2.17 2.33
C THR A 53 18.41 1.73 1.37
N PHE A 54 18.37 0.46 0.99
CA PHE A 54 19.38 -0.22 0.17
C PHE A 54 18.70 -1.06 -0.91
N THR A 55 19.41 -1.31 -2.00
CA THR A 55 18.94 -2.17 -3.09
C THR A 55 19.10 -3.65 -2.78
N ASN A 56 19.98 -4.03 -1.85
CA ASN A 56 20.24 -5.41 -1.46
C ASN A 56 20.77 -5.50 -0.03
N GLU A 57 20.72 -6.72 0.52
CA GLU A 57 21.10 -7.02 1.89
C GLU A 57 22.59 -6.81 2.15
N ARG A 58 23.44 -7.19 1.19
CA ARG A 58 24.89 -7.04 1.32
C ARG A 58 25.31 -5.59 1.57
N THR A 59 24.73 -4.63 0.85
CA THR A 59 25.08 -3.21 1.02
C THR A 59 24.55 -2.65 2.34
N ARG A 60 23.37 -3.08 2.79
CA ARG A 60 22.85 -2.78 4.13
C ARG A 60 23.77 -3.36 5.21
N ASP A 61 24.16 -4.61 5.10
CA ASP A 61 24.92 -5.31 6.14
C ASP A 61 26.34 -4.74 6.24
N ALA A 62 26.97 -4.40 5.10
CA ALA A 62 28.23 -3.66 5.08
C ALA A 62 28.09 -2.30 5.80
N HIS A 63 27.01 -1.57 5.53
CA HIS A 63 26.71 -0.32 6.21
C HIS A 63 26.56 -0.48 7.73
N ILE A 64 25.82 -1.50 8.19
CA ILE A 64 25.63 -1.80 9.61
C ILE A 64 26.96 -2.19 10.26
N ASN A 65 27.73 -3.07 9.62
CA ASN A 65 28.99 -3.60 10.15
C ASN A 65 30.07 -2.52 10.27
N HIS A 66 30.13 -1.56 9.34
CA HIS A 66 31.05 -0.44 9.44
C HIS A 66 30.68 0.55 10.56
N ARG A 67 29.47 0.44 11.14
CA ARG A 67 28.96 1.31 12.21
C ARG A 67 29.07 2.80 11.88
N THR A 68 28.93 3.15 10.61
CA THR A 68 29.09 4.52 10.10
C THR A 68 27.85 5.38 10.27
N CYS A 69 26.71 4.79 10.60
CA CYS A 69 25.47 5.53 10.82
C CYS A 69 25.16 5.78 12.28
N ARG A 70 24.39 6.84 12.50
CA ARG A 70 23.76 7.16 13.78
C ARG A 70 22.25 7.16 13.59
N GLY A 71 21.52 6.83 14.65
CA GLY A 71 20.08 7.00 14.65
C GLY A 71 19.70 8.47 14.50
N PRO A 72 18.46 8.74 14.06
CA PRO A 72 17.96 10.10 13.94
C PRO A 72 17.92 10.82 15.31
N PRO A 73 17.99 12.16 15.33
CA PRO A 73 17.84 12.94 16.56
C PRO A 73 16.52 12.58 17.25
N GLY A 74 16.56 12.27 18.56
CA GLY A 74 15.38 11.85 19.32
C GLY A 74 15.19 10.33 19.44
N GLY A 75 16.08 9.51 18.85
CA GLY A 75 16.24 8.09 19.20
C GLY A 75 15.21 7.13 18.61
N ALA A 76 14.13 7.61 17.98
CA ALA A 76 13.17 6.75 17.30
C ALA A 76 13.66 6.43 15.87
N PRO A 77 13.89 5.15 15.51
CA PRO A 77 14.27 4.79 14.15
C PRO A 77 13.23 5.25 13.12
N ILE A 78 13.68 5.87 12.03
CA ILE A 78 12.80 6.14 10.88
C ILE A 78 12.59 4.80 10.17
N LYS A 79 11.43 4.19 10.39
CA LYS A 79 11.00 3.02 9.62
C LYS A 79 10.42 3.49 8.28
N PRO A 80 10.99 3.07 7.14
CA PRO A 80 10.36 3.34 5.85
C PRO A 80 8.95 2.74 5.79
N GLU A 81 8.08 3.37 5.03
CA GLU A 81 6.77 2.78 4.74
C GLU A 81 6.92 1.56 3.82
N GLY A 82 6.04 0.57 4.00
CA GLY A 82 5.91 -0.54 3.09
C GLY A 82 5.32 -1.79 3.74
N ILE A 83 5.01 -2.76 2.89
CA ILE A 83 4.45 -4.06 3.23
C ILE A 83 5.58 -4.92 3.79
N THR A 84 5.43 -5.36 5.04
CA THR A 84 6.37 -6.29 5.68
C THR A 84 6.34 -7.66 4.99
N GLU A 85 7.37 -8.49 5.19
CA GLU A 85 7.36 -9.85 4.64
C GLU A 85 6.17 -10.66 5.17
N GLU A 86 5.82 -10.55 6.46
CA GLU A 86 4.65 -11.21 7.05
C GLU A 86 3.33 -10.79 6.36
N GLN A 87 3.13 -9.48 6.15
CA GLN A 87 1.98 -8.99 5.41
C GLN A 87 2.02 -9.49 3.95
N GLY A 88 3.18 -9.51 3.32
CA GLY A 88 3.39 -10.03 1.98
C GLY A 88 3.00 -11.50 1.83
N GLU A 89 3.39 -12.33 2.79
CA GLU A 89 3.01 -13.74 2.88
C GLU A 89 1.50 -13.93 3.09
N ALA A 90 0.91 -13.14 3.99
CA ALA A 90 -0.53 -13.15 4.21
C ALA A 90 -1.30 -12.76 2.93
N LEU A 91 -0.82 -11.74 2.20
CA LEU A 91 -1.38 -11.31 0.93
C LEU A 91 -1.21 -12.37 -0.18
N ALA A 92 -0.16 -13.19 -0.14
CA ALA A 92 0.06 -14.25 -1.13
C ALA A 92 -0.96 -15.40 -1.02
N ARG A 93 -1.62 -15.56 0.14
CA ARG A 93 -2.67 -16.57 0.34
C ARG A 93 -3.85 -16.33 -0.60
N ARG A 94 -4.50 -17.42 -1.04
CA ARG A 94 -5.70 -17.32 -1.87
C ARG A 94 -6.82 -16.64 -1.08
N VAL A 95 -7.50 -15.70 -1.73
CA VAL A 95 -8.71 -15.09 -1.17
C VAL A 95 -9.84 -16.13 -1.15
N ASN A 96 -10.75 -16.00 -0.18
CA ASN A 96 -11.94 -16.84 -0.15
C ASN A 96 -12.84 -16.48 -1.34
N ARG A 97 -13.03 -17.43 -2.26
CA ARG A 97 -13.80 -17.21 -3.49
C ARG A 97 -15.31 -17.14 -3.25
N SER A 98 -15.79 -17.50 -2.05
CA SER A 98 -17.19 -17.31 -1.68
C SER A 98 -17.52 -15.86 -1.31
N HIS A 99 -16.50 -15.04 -1.01
CA HIS A 99 -16.68 -13.62 -0.72
C HIS A 99 -16.89 -12.82 -2.01
N SER A 100 -17.66 -11.75 -1.92
CA SER A 100 -17.73 -10.72 -2.96
C SER A 100 -16.35 -10.11 -3.22
N GLU A 101 -16.14 -9.52 -4.39
CA GLU A 101 -14.84 -8.89 -4.70
C GLU A 101 -14.52 -7.73 -3.75
N ALA A 102 -15.54 -7.02 -3.26
CA ALA A 102 -15.39 -5.97 -2.25
C ALA A 102 -14.91 -6.52 -0.90
N GLU A 103 -15.48 -7.63 -0.44
CA GLU A 103 -15.04 -8.31 0.79
C GLU A 103 -13.63 -8.91 0.64
N GLN A 104 -13.30 -9.44 -0.54
CA GLN A 104 -11.95 -9.90 -0.82
C GLN A 104 -10.94 -8.74 -0.78
N TRP A 105 -11.29 -7.57 -1.32
CA TRP A 105 -10.47 -6.37 -1.19
C TRP A 105 -10.37 -5.89 0.26
N ASN A 106 -11.47 -5.93 1.03
CA ASN A 106 -11.47 -5.58 2.45
C ASN A 106 -10.54 -6.49 3.26
N SER A 107 -10.43 -7.78 2.91
CA SER A 107 -9.45 -8.67 3.57
C SER A 107 -8.00 -8.25 3.33
N ILE A 108 -7.69 -7.62 2.18
CA ILE A 108 -6.37 -7.03 1.91
C ILE A 108 -6.15 -5.82 2.81
N TRP A 109 -7.17 -4.96 2.97
CA TRP A 109 -7.10 -3.81 3.85
C TRP A 109 -6.78 -4.22 5.30
N ASP A 110 -7.48 -5.23 5.83
CA ASP A 110 -7.28 -5.68 7.21
C ASP A 110 -5.85 -6.24 7.46
N ILE A 111 -5.25 -6.86 6.44
CA ILE A 111 -3.85 -7.33 6.50
C ILE A 111 -2.88 -6.13 6.54
N LEU A 112 -3.14 -5.12 5.71
CA LEU A 112 -2.24 -3.98 5.54
C LEU A 112 -2.34 -2.97 6.69
N PHE A 113 -3.54 -2.77 7.22
CA PHE A 113 -3.84 -1.77 8.25
C PHE A 113 -4.64 -2.37 9.41
N PRO A 114 -4.03 -3.27 10.20
CA PRO A 114 -4.71 -3.91 11.32
C PRO A 114 -5.23 -2.87 12.32
N GLY A 115 -6.52 -2.92 12.64
CA GLY A 115 -7.16 -1.98 13.56
C GLY A 115 -7.59 -0.65 12.94
N SER A 116 -7.20 -0.35 11.70
CA SER A 116 -7.70 0.84 11.00
C SER A 116 -9.12 0.61 10.46
N PRO A 117 -10.02 1.59 10.53
CA PRO A 117 -11.34 1.48 9.92
C PRO A 117 -11.21 1.29 8.42
N ARG A 118 -12.06 0.43 7.85
CA ARG A 118 -12.13 0.24 6.40
C ARG A 118 -12.70 1.49 5.74
N PRO A 119 -12.26 1.84 4.52
CA PRO A 119 -12.89 2.91 3.76
C PRO A 119 -14.33 2.53 3.38
N SER A 120 -15.15 3.53 3.09
CA SER A 120 -16.54 3.33 2.66
C SER A 120 -16.70 2.53 1.37
N SER A 121 -15.66 2.48 0.53
CA SER A 121 -15.65 1.77 -0.74
C SER A 121 -14.25 1.26 -1.11
N PRO A 122 -14.13 0.02 -1.62
CA PRO A 122 -12.86 -0.56 -2.09
C PRO A 122 -12.42 -0.02 -3.46
N TYR A 123 -13.29 0.74 -4.13
CA TYR A 123 -13.06 1.23 -5.48
C TYR A 123 -12.33 2.58 -5.49
N ALA A 124 -11.57 2.83 -6.55
CA ALA A 124 -11.01 4.15 -6.83
C ALA A 124 -12.15 5.14 -7.10
N ALA A 125 -11.97 6.41 -6.71
CA ALA A 125 -12.91 7.45 -7.08
C ALA A 125 -12.97 7.56 -8.60
N ASN A 126 -14.15 7.42 -9.19
CA ASN A 126 -14.31 7.66 -10.61
C ASN A 126 -14.27 9.18 -10.81
N LYS A 127 -13.42 9.67 -11.71
CA LYS A 127 -13.33 11.11 -12.07
C LYS A 127 -14.68 11.75 -12.47
N THR A 128 -15.69 10.95 -12.75
CA THR A 128 -17.06 11.43 -13.01
C THR A 128 -17.77 11.90 -11.74
N GLU A 129 -17.52 11.33 -10.56
CA GLU A 129 -18.13 11.80 -9.30
C GLU A 129 -17.60 13.18 -8.87
N GLU A 130 -16.30 13.44 -9.08
CA GLU A 130 -15.71 14.76 -8.84
C GLU A 130 -16.34 15.86 -9.73
N ALA A 131 -16.67 15.53 -11.00
CA ALA A 131 -17.35 16.46 -11.89
C ALA A 131 -18.82 16.72 -11.51
N PHE A 132 -19.52 15.71 -10.95
CA PHE A 132 -20.92 15.87 -10.53
C PHE A 132 -21.05 16.62 -9.20
N ASP A 133 -20.11 16.46 -8.27
CA ASP A 133 -20.12 17.18 -6.99
C ASP A 133 -19.68 18.65 -7.16
N MET A 134 -18.90 18.98 -8.20
CA MET A 134 -18.59 20.37 -8.55
C MET A 134 -19.76 21.12 -9.23
N ILE A 135 -20.74 20.39 -9.79
CA ILE A 135 -21.93 20.99 -10.45
C ILE A 135 -23.10 21.16 -9.47
N ARG A 136 -23.16 20.40 -8.36
CA ARG A 136 -24.27 20.48 -7.40
C ARG A 136 -24.13 21.59 -6.35
N ASN A 137 -23.01 22.32 -6.36
CA ASN A 137 -22.73 23.46 -5.47
C ASN A 137 -22.75 24.82 -6.19
N HIS A 138 -23.37 24.90 -7.37
CA HIS A 138 -23.64 26.15 -8.09
C HIS A 138 -25.09 26.21 -8.56
#